data_AF-A0A024S7B4-F1
#
_entry.id   AF-A0A024S7B4-F1
#
_cell.length_a   1.000
_cell.length_b   1.000
_cell.length_c   1.000
_cell.angle_alpha   90.00
_cell.angle_beta   90.00
_cell.angle_gamma   90.00
#
_symmetry.space_group_name_H-M   'P 1'
#
loop_
_entity.id
_entity.type
_entity.pdbx_description
1 polymer ?
#
loop_
_entity_poly.entity_id
_entity_poly.type
_entity_poly.pdbx_seq_one_letter_code
_entity_poly.pdbx_strand_id
1 'polypeptide(L)' 'MKTTLFFTLLSTALSLVAADIVITPIFEDQIVQKQPGDCFFGVVTPQGCGPRRG' A
#
# COMPACT_ATOMS: atom_id res chain seq x y z
N MET A 1 11.80 0.49 -35.07
CA MET A 1 10.65 -0.05 -34.31
C MET A 1 11.08 -0.98 -33.18
N LYS A 2 11.93 -1.98 -33.42
CA LYS A 2 12.38 -2.95 -32.40
C LYS A 2 13.13 -2.31 -31.22
N THR A 3 13.96 -1.30 -31.50
CA THR A 3 14.72 -0.53 -30.50
C THR A 3 13.83 0.34 -29.62
N THR A 4 12.84 1.02 -30.21
CA THR A 4 11.90 1.89 -29.48
C THR A 4 11.10 1.12 -28.44
N LEU A 5 10.59 -0.06 -28.80
CA LEU A 5 9.85 -0.92 -27.86
C LEU A 5 10.71 -1.38 -26.68
N PHE A 6 11.99 -1.69 -26.95
CA PHE A 6 12.93 -2.07 -25.90
C PHE A 6 13.17 -0.92 -24.91
N PHE A 7 13.38 0.30 -25.42
CA PHE A 7 13.55 1.48 -24.56
C PHE A 7 12.29 1.79 -23.74
N THR A 8 11.10 1.67 -24.31
CA THR A 8 9.85 1.90 -23.56
C THR A 8 9.65 0.86 -22.46
N LEU A 9 9.92 -0.41 -22.73
CA LEU A 9 9.83 -1.49 -21.72
C LEU A 9 10.87 -1.32 -20.60
N LEU A 10 12.09 -0.92 -20.95
CA LEU A 10 13.14 -0.70 -19.97
C LEU A 10 12.80 0.49 -19.06
N SER A 11 12.30 1.59 -19.64
CA SER A 11 11.92 2.79 -18.89
C SER A 11 10.76 2.53 -17.93
N THR A 12 9.75 1.74 -18.32
CA THR A 12 8.64 1.39 -17.42
C THR A 12 9.07 0.46 -16.30
N ALA A 13 9.91 -0.54 -16.59
CA ALA A 13 10.47 -1.43 -15.57
C ALA A 13 11.28 -0.65 -14.52
N LEU A 14 12.13 0.28 -14.95
CA LEU A 14 12.89 1.16 -14.06
C LEU A 14 11.98 2.02 -13.16
N SER A 15 10.89 2.56 -13.70
CA SER A 15 9.95 3.38 -12.90
C SER A 15 9.20 2.58 -11.84
N LEU A 16 8.92 1.29 -12.10
CA LEU A 16 8.27 0.40 -11.14
C LEU A 16 9.23 -0.06 -10.04
N VAL A 17 10.50 -0.32 -10.39
CA VAL A 17 11.53 -0.69 -9.40
C VAL A 17 11.90 0.49 -8.50
N ALA A 18 11.84 1.72 -9.01
CA ALA A 18 12.05 2.93 -8.22
C ALA A 18 10.86 3.28 -7.31
N ALA A 19 9.70 2.66 -7.50
CA ALA A 19 8.55 2.83 -6.62
C ALA A 19 8.80 2.02 -5.33
N ASP A 20 9.07 2.73 -4.24
CA ASP A 20 9.21 2.12 -2.92
C ASP A 20 7.83 1.78 -2.32
N ILE A 21 7.81 0.84 -1.38
CA ILE A 21 6.60 0.48 -0.65
C ILE A 21 6.31 1.60 0.35
N VAL A 22 5.36 2.47 0.01
CA VAL A 22 4.84 3.47 0.95
C VAL A 22 3.93 2.77 1.96
N ILE A 23 4.45 2.58 3.17
CA ILE A 23 3.64 2.14 4.31
C ILE A 23 2.92 3.37 4.86
N THR A 24 1.61 3.47 4.62
CA THR A 24 0.80 4.53 5.22
C THR A 24 0.53 4.20 6.69
N PRO A 25 0.96 5.05 7.64
CA PRO A 25 0.69 4.83 9.06
C PRO A 25 -0.81 5.01 9.35
N ILE A 26 -1.30 4.29 10.36
CA ILE A 26 -2.64 4.46 10.90
C ILE A 26 -2.53 5.32 12.15
N PHE A 27 -3.20 6.47 12.12
CA PHE A 27 -3.25 7.39 13.26
C PHE A 27 -4.49 7.11 14.14
N GLU A 28 -4.45 7.55 15.41
CA GLU A 28 -5.51 7.23 16.39
C GLU A 28 -6.89 7.77 16.00
N ASP A 29 -6.93 8.94 15.36
CA ASP A 29 -8.16 9.57 14.88
C ASP A 29 -8.79 8.84 13.68
N GLN A 30 -8.08 7.89 13.09
CA GLN A 30 -8.56 7.06 11.99
C GLN A 30 -9.10 5.70 12.46
N ILE A 31 -8.94 5.36 13.74
CA ILE A 31 -9.37 4.08 14.30
C ILE A 31 -10.84 4.18 14.68
N VAL A 32 -11.64 3.24 14.19
CA VAL A 32 -13.05 3.10 14.56
C VAL A 32 -13.25 1.91 15.51
N GLN A 33 -14.41 1.88 16.16
CA GLN A 33 -14.76 0.80 17.07
C GLN A 33 -14.83 -0.54 16.34
N LYS A 34 -14.13 -1.54 16.87
CA LYS A 34 -14.15 -2.92 16.37
C LYS A 34 -15.46 -3.64 16.74
N GLN A 35 -15.96 -4.45 15.81
CA GLN A 35 -17.05 -5.41 16.02
C GLN A 35 -16.52 -6.87 16.06
N PRO A 36 -17.30 -7.81 16.63
CA PRO A 36 -16.95 -9.23 16.57
C PRO A 36 -16.78 -9.72 15.13
N GLY A 37 -15.62 -10.30 14.83
CA GLY A 37 -15.26 -10.75 13.48
C GLY A 37 -14.33 -9.79 12.72
N ASP A 38 -14.12 -8.57 13.22
CA ASP A 38 -13.23 -7.60 12.59
C ASP A 38 -11.75 -7.91 12.84
N CYS A 39 -10.93 -7.64 11.80
CA CYS A 39 -9.46 -7.61 11.80
C CYS A 39 -8.79 -8.38 12.95
N PHE A 40 -8.66 -9.71 12.84
CA PHE A 40 -8.15 -10.57 13.92
C PHE A 40 -6.80 -10.08 14.49
N PHE A 41 -5.88 -9.63 13.62
CA PHE A 41 -4.61 -8.99 13.99
C PHE A 41 -4.54 -7.58 13.41
N GLY A 42 -4.98 -6.56 14.18
CA GLY A 42 -4.85 -5.16 13.76
C GLY A 42 -5.91 -4.22 14.33
N VAL A 43 -6.10 -3.09 13.65
CA VAL A 43 -7.12 -2.08 13.94
C VAL A 43 -8.04 -1.90 12.72
N VAL A 44 -9.28 -1.47 12.98
CA VAL A 44 -10.24 -1.14 11.93
C VAL A 44 -10.15 0.36 11.68
N THR A 45 -10.08 0.72 10.41
CA THR A 45 -10.24 2.10 9.92
C THR A 45 -11.39 2.13 8.93
N PRO A 46 -11.93 3.30 8.57
CA PRO A 46 -12.92 3.40 7.49
C PRO A 46 -12.43 2.87 6.13
N GLN A 47 -11.10 2.81 5.93
CA GLN A 47 -10.48 2.27 4.72
C GLN A 47 -10.29 0.74 4.77
N GLY A 48 -10.52 0.12 5.92
CA GLY A 48 -10.38 -1.32 6.15
C GLY A 48 -9.46 -1.68 7.31
N CYS A 49 -8.95 -2.92 7.29
CA CYS A 49 -8.06 -3.48 8.31
C CYS A 49 -6.60 -3.16 8.06
N GLY A 50 -5.86 -2.84 9.12
CA GLY A 50 -4.41 -2.75 9.02
C GLY A 50 -3.70 -2.85 10.38
N PRO A 51 -2.37 -3.08 10.36
CA PRO A 51 -1.57 -3.07 11.57
C PRO A 51 -1.30 -1.62 12.01
N ARG A 52 -1.54 -1.32 13.29
CA ARG A 52 -1.04 -0.09 13.89
C ARG A 52 0.47 -0.24 14.10
N ARG A 53 1.26 0.55 13.37
CA ARG A 53 2.71 0.67 13.53
C ARG A 53 2.96 2.02 14.20
N GLY A 54 3.70 2.00 15.31
CA GLY A 54 3.93 3.15 16.19
C GLY A 54 4.60 4.33 15.50
#